data_AF-A0A5M9TZC8-F1
#
_entry.id   AF-A0A5M9TZC8-F1
#
_cell.length_a   1.000
_cell.length_b   1.000
_cell.length_c   1.000
_cell.angle_alpha   90.00
_cell.angle_beta   90.00
_cell.angle_gamma   90.00
#
_symmetry.space_group_name_H-M   'P 1'
#
loop_
_entity.id
_entity.type
_entity.pdbx_description
1 polymer ?
#
loop_
_entity_poly.entity_id
_entity_poly.type
_entity_poly.pdbx_seq_one_letter_code
_entity_poly.pdbx_strand_id
1 'polypeptide(L)'
;MDQREFRDWLKAQNITRKIERLQVHHTAAPNYITRRMVAGLAQQDHFDCLEGMRRFHLSQGWSGTGQNITTFEDGKIAISLDRNLNSTPAGIKGANTGALCIEHVGNFDKGADTMTEAQRDTIAHMYACLCEKLSITPSVNTIVYHAWYKADGTWLGDYTAGKSSKTCPGTAFWGAGNSKEAAQKSFIPDIVAELAKLKNGDDDAMTIEEKAAFKALQETVAAQAKRIETLEGRDKMAKVPAWAEAACVAAKKVGAIDTANDGSYDFYRVITVMYRRGFFGAVDAVPVKEAK
;
A
#
# COMPACT_ATOMS: atom_id res chain seq x y z
N MET A 1 6.61 1.05 8.05
CA MET A 1 7.47 0.34 7.09
C MET A 1 6.58 -0.55 6.25
N ASP A 2 7.00 -0.83 5.02
CA ASP A 2 6.32 -1.76 4.13
C ASP A 2 6.68 -3.21 4.48
N GLN A 3 5.87 -4.17 4.04
CA GLN A 3 6.07 -5.61 4.28
C GLN A 3 7.50 -6.07 3.97
N ARG A 4 8.03 -5.72 2.79
CA ARG A 4 9.37 -6.13 2.31
C ARG A 4 10.52 -5.59 3.17
N GLU A 5 10.32 -4.48 3.88
CA GLU A 5 11.35 -3.89 4.74
C GLU A 5 11.43 -4.59 6.10
N PHE A 6 10.37 -5.30 6.49
CA PHE A 6 10.20 -5.77 7.86
C PHE A 6 11.20 -6.84 8.25
N ARG A 7 11.49 -7.81 7.37
CA ARG A 7 12.40 -8.92 7.69
C ARG A 7 13.80 -8.41 7.99
N ASP A 8 14.34 -7.54 7.14
CA ASP A 8 15.67 -6.99 7.32
C ASP A 8 15.74 -6.01 8.49
N TRP A 9 14.71 -5.18 8.67
CA TRP A 9 14.58 -4.36 9.87
C TRP A 9 14.60 -5.25 11.14
N LEU A 10 13.83 -6.33 11.17
CA LEU A 10 13.73 -7.25 12.31
C LEU A 10 15.05 -7.98 12.57
N LYS A 11 15.75 -8.43 11.52
CA LYS A 11 17.09 -9.05 11.63
C LYS A 11 18.07 -8.12 12.32
N ALA A 12 18.03 -6.82 12.01
CA ALA A 12 18.89 -5.81 12.62
C ALA A 12 18.55 -5.49 14.09
N GLN A 13 17.37 -5.88 14.60
CA GLN A 13 17.00 -5.59 15.99
C GLN A 13 17.74 -6.50 16.98
N ASN A 14 18.21 -5.90 18.07
CA ASN A 14 18.73 -6.60 19.24
C ASN A 14 17.60 -6.87 20.24
N ILE A 15 17.17 -8.13 20.34
CA ILE A 15 16.11 -8.57 21.26
C ILE A 15 16.76 -9.20 22.49
N THR A 16 16.64 -8.53 23.63
CA THR A 16 17.34 -8.88 24.89
C THR A 16 16.50 -9.72 25.84
N ARG A 17 15.19 -9.86 25.57
CA ARG A 17 14.29 -10.70 26.38
C ARG A 17 13.90 -11.97 25.63
N LYS A 18 13.57 -13.01 26.38
CA LYS A 18 13.00 -14.23 25.83
C LYS A 18 11.56 -13.98 25.36
N ILE A 19 11.27 -14.32 24.12
CA ILE A 19 9.94 -14.23 23.51
C ILE A 19 9.62 -15.60 22.93
N GLU A 20 8.52 -16.20 23.37
CA GLU A 20 8.12 -17.56 23.03
C GLU A 20 6.67 -17.63 22.51
N ARG A 21 5.96 -16.50 22.52
CA ARG A 21 4.55 -16.41 22.14
C ARG A 21 4.25 -15.17 21.33
N LEU A 22 3.42 -15.31 20.31
CA LEU A 22 2.87 -14.21 19.52
C LEU A 22 1.36 -14.17 19.79
N GLN A 23 0.84 -13.02 20.19
CA GLN A 23 -0.59 -12.83 20.44
C GLN A 23 -1.22 -12.13 19.24
N VAL A 24 -2.31 -12.70 18.75
CA VAL A 24 -3.07 -12.19 17.61
C VAL A 24 -4.25 -11.39 18.11
N HIS A 25 -4.31 -10.14 17.68
CA HIS A 25 -5.41 -9.25 18.00
C HIS A 25 -5.93 -8.51 16.77
N HIS A 26 -7.19 -8.11 16.88
CA HIS A 26 -7.73 -7.03 16.07
C HIS A 26 -8.00 -5.85 16.99
N THR A 27 -7.98 -4.66 16.43
CA THR A 27 -8.24 -3.46 17.21
C THR A 27 -9.73 -3.34 17.57
N ALA A 28 -10.63 -3.85 16.71
CA ALA A 28 -12.08 -3.59 16.67
C ALA A 28 -12.45 -2.11 16.47
N ALA A 29 -11.72 -1.19 17.12
CA ALA A 29 -11.59 0.21 16.82
C ALA A 29 -10.14 0.64 17.15
N PRO A 30 -9.40 1.29 16.23
CA PRO A 30 -9.82 1.73 14.90
C PRO A 30 -10.06 0.57 13.93
N ASN A 31 -11.12 0.65 13.15
CA ASN A 31 -11.50 -0.28 12.08
C ASN A 31 -11.61 0.46 10.74
N TYR A 32 -11.98 -0.20 9.65
CA TYR A 32 -11.97 0.41 8.32
C TYR A 32 -12.90 1.63 8.19
N ILE A 33 -14.01 1.64 8.94
CA ILE A 33 -14.90 2.81 9.02
C ILE A 33 -14.16 3.99 9.66
N THR A 34 -13.49 3.79 10.79
CA THR A 34 -12.71 4.87 11.45
C THR A 34 -11.48 5.29 10.66
N ARG A 35 -10.88 4.38 9.89
CA ARG A 35 -9.82 4.65 8.89
C ARG A 35 -10.35 5.43 7.68
N ARG A 36 -11.68 5.56 7.56
CA ARG A 36 -12.40 6.24 6.46
C ARG A 36 -12.02 5.64 5.11
N MET A 37 -12.12 4.32 4.96
CA MET A 37 -11.78 3.65 3.71
C MET A 37 -12.68 4.11 2.55
N VAL A 38 -12.07 4.56 1.45
CA VAL A 38 -12.75 4.91 0.20
C VAL A 38 -12.02 4.21 -0.95
N ALA A 39 -12.74 3.42 -1.74
CA ALA A 39 -12.18 2.67 -2.86
C ALA A 39 -10.92 1.85 -2.51
N GLY A 40 -10.90 1.24 -1.31
CA GLY A 40 -9.79 0.43 -0.83
C GLY A 40 -8.60 1.21 -0.24
N LEU A 41 -8.73 2.53 -0.10
CA LEU A 41 -7.68 3.40 0.45
C LEU A 41 -8.16 4.15 1.69
N ALA A 42 -7.37 4.11 2.76
CA ALA A 42 -7.66 4.86 3.98
C ALA A 42 -7.40 6.35 3.75
N GLN A 43 -8.33 7.18 4.24
CA GLN A 43 -8.18 8.64 4.20
C GLN A 43 -7.58 9.20 5.50
N GLN A 44 -7.25 8.34 6.47
CA GLN A 44 -6.60 8.72 7.71
C GLN A 44 -5.11 8.37 7.64
N ASP A 45 -4.26 9.31 8.04
CA ASP A 45 -2.84 9.06 8.23
C ASP A 45 -2.59 7.93 9.25
N HIS A 46 -1.53 7.15 9.02
CA HIS A 46 -1.17 6.02 9.88
C HIS A 46 -0.72 6.46 11.27
N PHE A 47 0.04 7.56 11.38
CA PHE A 47 0.49 8.08 12.67
C PHE A 47 -0.66 8.69 13.47
N ASP A 48 -1.59 9.38 12.81
CA ASP A 48 -2.82 9.85 13.47
C ASP A 48 -3.64 8.70 14.07
N CYS A 49 -3.72 7.57 13.35
CA CYS A 49 -4.37 6.36 13.83
C CYS A 49 -3.65 5.79 15.07
N LEU A 50 -2.33 5.63 15.00
CA LEU A 50 -1.50 5.11 16.11
C LEU A 50 -1.56 6.00 17.35
N GLU A 51 -1.48 7.32 17.17
CA GLU A 51 -1.58 8.27 18.27
C GLU A 51 -2.99 8.28 18.87
N GLY A 52 -4.03 8.09 18.06
CA GLY A 52 -5.40 7.85 18.54
C GLY A 52 -5.49 6.62 19.45
N MET A 53 -4.92 5.49 19.02
CA MET A 53 -4.84 4.26 19.83
C MET A 53 -4.05 4.48 21.13
N ARG A 54 -2.92 5.20 21.06
CA ARG A 54 -2.11 5.52 22.24
C ARG A 54 -2.88 6.40 23.23
N ARG A 55 -3.50 7.49 22.76
CA ARG A 55 -4.34 8.38 23.60
C ARG A 55 -5.47 7.64 24.28
N PHE A 56 -6.10 6.71 23.57
CA PHE A 56 -7.13 5.85 24.16
C PHE A 56 -6.56 5.01 25.31
N HIS A 57 -5.43 4.32 25.13
CA HIS A 57 -4.82 3.56 26.23
C HIS A 57 -4.41 4.46 27.41
N LEU A 58 -3.84 5.64 27.15
CA LEU A 58 -3.52 6.60 28.21
C LEU A 58 -4.76 7.06 28.99
N SER A 59 -5.89 7.25 28.30
CA SER A 59 -7.16 7.61 28.96
C SER A 59 -7.73 6.47 29.81
N GLN A 60 -7.35 5.22 29.52
CA GLN A 60 -7.62 4.04 30.36
C GLN A 60 -6.60 3.88 31.52
N GLY A 61 -5.71 4.86 31.73
CA GLY A 61 -4.72 4.85 32.80
C GLY A 61 -3.47 4.01 32.50
N TRP A 62 -3.25 3.64 31.25
CA TRP A 62 -2.05 2.87 30.87
C TRP A 62 -0.84 3.80 30.71
N SER A 63 0.36 3.26 30.79
CA SER A 63 1.60 4.03 30.60
C SER A 63 1.96 4.28 29.13
N GLY A 64 1.16 3.78 28.17
CA GLY A 64 1.44 3.82 26.75
C GLY A 64 0.55 2.85 25.96
N THR A 65 0.94 2.51 24.74
CA THR A 65 0.24 1.46 23.97
C THR A 65 0.38 0.07 24.62
N GLY A 66 -0.62 -0.79 24.40
CA GLY A 66 -0.56 -2.18 24.88
C GLY A 66 0.17 -3.12 23.95
N GLN A 67 0.05 -2.86 22.65
CA GLN A 67 0.62 -3.67 21.59
C GLN A 67 2.07 -3.31 21.31
N ASN A 68 2.86 -4.29 20.85
CA ASN A 68 4.21 -4.06 20.37
C ASN A 68 4.24 -3.67 18.89
N ILE A 69 3.37 -4.28 18.09
CA ILE A 69 3.34 -4.15 16.64
C ILE A 69 1.89 -3.88 16.20
N THR A 70 1.72 -3.07 15.16
CA THR A 70 0.43 -2.81 14.52
C THR A 70 0.54 -3.03 13.02
N THR A 71 -0.42 -3.71 12.40
CA THR A 71 -0.55 -3.78 10.93
C THR A 71 -1.80 -3.07 10.43
N PHE A 72 -1.72 -2.55 9.21
CA PHE A 72 -2.76 -1.74 8.58
C PHE A 72 -3.36 -2.41 7.36
N GLU A 73 -4.53 -1.91 6.96
CA GLU A 73 -5.30 -2.33 5.79
C GLU A 73 -4.55 -2.20 4.46
N ASP A 74 -3.50 -1.38 4.39
CA ASP A 74 -2.65 -1.20 3.20
C ASP A 74 -1.35 -2.02 3.26
N GLY A 75 -1.21 -2.91 4.25
CA GLY A 75 -0.03 -3.75 4.41
C GLY A 75 1.16 -3.06 5.10
N LYS A 76 0.97 -1.86 5.67
CA LYS A 76 2.01 -1.23 6.48
C LYS A 76 2.12 -1.89 7.84
N ILE A 77 3.35 -1.86 8.38
CA ILE A 77 3.70 -2.32 9.72
C ILE A 77 4.26 -1.14 10.51
N ALA A 78 3.79 -0.99 11.76
CA ALA A 78 4.28 -0.04 12.73
C ALA A 78 4.74 -0.73 14.01
N ILE A 79 5.76 -0.14 14.65
CA ILE A 79 6.34 -0.62 15.90
C ILE A 79 6.07 0.43 16.97
N SER A 80 5.47 0.03 18.08
CA SER A 80 5.19 0.93 19.19
C SER A 80 6.49 1.42 19.84
N LEU A 81 6.69 2.73 19.88
CA LEU A 81 7.89 3.33 20.50
C LEU A 81 7.87 3.19 22.03
N ASP A 82 6.71 3.31 22.66
CA ASP A 82 6.52 3.16 24.11
C ASP A 82 6.31 1.70 24.57
N ARG A 83 6.29 0.75 23.61
CA ARG A 83 6.17 -0.69 23.82
C ARG A 83 6.95 -1.50 22.78
N ASN A 84 8.23 -1.19 22.61
CA ASN A 84 9.09 -1.86 21.62
C ASN A 84 9.22 -3.39 21.85
N LEU A 85 9.97 -4.10 20.98
CA LEU A 85 10.14 -5.56 21.06
C LEU A 85 10.70 -6.07 22.39
N ASN A 86 11.49 -5.25 23.11
CA ASN A 86 12.07 -5.57 24.42
C ASN A 86 11.17 -5.23 25.61
N SER A 87 9.95 -4.75 25.35
CA SER A 87 8.95 -4.45 26.38
C SER A 87 7.87 -5.52 26.42
N THR A 88 7.53 -6.01 27.62
CA THR A 88 6.37 -6.90 27.82
C THR A 88 5.08 -6.17 27.41
N PRO A 89 4.21 -6.77 26.58
CA PRO A 89 2.96 -6.16 26.14
C PRO A 89 1.93 -6.05 27.27
N ALA A 90 0.87 -5.29 26.99
CA ALA A 90 -0.39 -5.30 27.73
C ALA A 90 -1.54 -5.79 26.84
N GLY A 91 -1.39 -6.96 26.22
CA GLY A 91 -2.38 -7.53 25.29
C GLY A 91 -3.37 -8.46 25.99
N ILE A 92 -2.94 -9.68 26.31
CA ILE A 92 -3.76 -10.69 27.00
C ILE A 92 -3.36 -10.76 28.48
N LYS A 93 -4.27 -10.36 29.37
CA LYS A 93 -4.06 -10.48 30.83
C LYS A 93 -3.65 -11.91 31.19
N GLY A 94 -2.65 -12.08 32.06
CA GLY A 94 -2.14 -13.40 32.45
C GLY A 94 -1.25 -14.11 31.40
N ALA A 95 -1.18 -13.63 30.16
CA ALA A 95 -0.41 -14.27 29.08
C ALA A 95 0.59 -13.34 28.37
N ASN A 96 0.93 -12.20 28.98
CA ASN A 96 1.85 -11.19 28.42
C ASN A 96 3.34 -11.53 28.60
N THR A 97 3.72 -12.19 29.69
CA THR A 97 5.12 -12.57 29.93
C THR A 97 5.62 -13.48 28.81
N GLY A 98 6.76 -13.12 28.22
CA GLY A 98 7.34 -13.86 27.09
C GLY A 98 6.58 -13.71 25.77
N ALA A 99 5.64 -12.76 25.66
CA ALA A 99 4.85 -12.57 24.45
C ALA A 99 5.20 -11.29 23.68
N LEU A 100 4.84 -11.24 22.40
CA LEU A 100 4.59 -10.00 21.65
C LEU A 100 3.09 -9.88 21.39
N CYS A 101 2.54 -8.68 21.59
CA CYS A 101 1.16 -8.36 21.21
C CYS A 101 1.16 -7.65 19.86
N ILE A 102 0.38 -8.20 18.92
CA ILE A 102 0.30 -7.74 17.55
C ILE A 102 -1.16 -7.40 17.27
N GLU A 103 -1.41 -6.13 16.99
CA GLU A 103 -2.76 -5.60 16.70
C GLU A 103 -2.95 -5.37 15.20
N HIS A 104 -4.01 -5.93 14.64
CA HIS A 104 -4.39 -5.72 13.25
C HIS A 104 -5.51 -4.69 13.19
N VAL A 105 -5.26 -3.54 12.57
CA VAL A 105 -6.27 -2.49 12.41
C VAL A 105 -7.44 -3.05 11.61
N GLY A 106 -8.61 -3.11 12.24
CA GLY A 106 -9.81 -3.70 11.65
C GLY A 106 -10.74 -4.28 12.72
N ASN A 107 -12.00 -4.49 12.32
CA ASN A 107 -12.94 -5.31 13.05
C ASN A 107 -13.30 -6.56 12.23
N PHE A 108 -12.55 -7.65 12.42
CA PHE A 108 -12.81 -8.92 11.72
C PHE A 108 -13.87 -9.83 12.40
N ASP A 109 -14.82 -9.25 13.13
CA ASP A 109 -16.05 -9.96 13.47
C ASP A 109 -16.95 -10.13 12.23
N LYS A 110 -17.77 -11.18 12.24
CA LYS A 110 -18.66 -11.49 11.12
C LYS A 110 -19.60 -10.32 10.83
N GLY A 111 -19.58 -9.84 9.58
CA GLY A 111 -20.42 -8.73 9.12
C GLY A 111 -19.81 -7.34 9.34
N ALA A 112 -18.58 -7.24 9.86
CA ALA A 112 -17.83 -6.00 9.95
C ALA A 112 -16.81 -5.90 8.80
N ASP A 113 -15.51 -5.81 9.09
CA ASP A 113 -14.48 -5.62 8.06
C ASP A 113 -14.07 -6.94 7.40
N THR A 114 -13.84 -6.89 6.10
CA THR A 114 -13.14 -7.94 5.35
C THR A 114 -11.68 -7.54 5.19
N MET A 115 -10.77 -8.36 5.72
CA MET A 115 -9.32 -8.13 5.61
C MET A 115 -8.91 -7.97 4.14
N THR A 116 -8.11 -6.95 3.82
CA THR A 116 -7.60 -6.76 2.46
C THR A 116 -6.53 -7.81 2.15
N GLU A 117 -6.25 -8.03 0.87
CA GLU A 117 -5.17 -8.94 0.47
C GLU A 117 -3.81 -8.46 0.96
N ALA A 118 -3.51 -7.16 0.77
CA ALA A 118 -2.26 -6.56 1.23
C ALA A 118 -2.06 -6.71 2.75
N GLN A 119 -3.11 -6.51 3.55
CA GLN A 119 -3.03 -6.68 5.00
C GLN A 119 -2.83 -8.16 5.36
N ARG A 120 -3.59 -9.08 4.76
CA ARG A 120 -3.46 -10.51 5.00
C ARG A 120 -2.06 -11.01 4.69
N ASP A 121 -1.53 -10.69 3.51
CA ASP A 121 -0.21 -11.14 3.07
C ASP A 121 0.90 -10.57 3.98
N THR A 122 0.78 -9.29 4.35
CA THR A 122 1.67 -8.64 5.32
C THR A 122 1.64 -9.33 6.68
N ILE A 123 0.46 -9.68 7.18
CA ILE A 123 0.33 -10.36 8.47
C ILE A 123 1.02 -11.72 8.41
N ALA A 124 0.74 -12.55 7.41
CA ALA A 124 1.38 -13.87 7.27
C ALA A 124 2.92 -13.76 7.23
N HIS A 125 3.44 -12.84 6.40
CA HIS A 125 4.86 -12.57 6.28
C HIS A 125 5.50 -12.07 7.57
N MET A 126 4.85 -11.12 8.27
CA MET A 126 5.34 -10.59 9.54
C MET A 126 5.42 -11.68 10.61
N TYR A 127 4.39 -12.53 10.75
CA TYR A 127 4.45 -13.65 11.70
C TYR A 127 5.52 -14.68 11.32
N ALA A 128 5.70 -14.96 10.03
CA ALA A 128 6.77 -15.84 9.56
C ALA A 128 8.16 -15.28 9.91
N CYS A 129 8.40 -13.99 9.67
CA CYS A 129 9.64 -13.30 10.04
C CYS A 129 9.90 -13.32 11.56
N LEU A 130 8.86 -13.10 12.36
CA LEU A 130 8.96 -13.20 13.82
C LEU A 130 9.29 -14.63 14.27
N CYS A 131 8.63 -15.63 13.68
CA CYS A 131 8.92 -17.04 13.94
C CYS A 131 10.36 -17.41 13.58
N GLU A 132 10.89 -16.92 12.45
CA GLU A 132 12.29 -17.09 12.07
C GLU A 132 13.23 -16.44 13.10
N LYS A 133 13.08 -15.14 13.36
CA LYS A 133 13.97 -14.37 14.25
C LYS A 133 13.98 -14.92 15.68
N LEU A 134 12.83 -15.36 16.18
CA LEU A 134 12.64 -15.80 17.56
C LEU A 134 12.76 -17.32 17.72
N SER A 135 13.02 -18.07 16.64
CA SER A 135 13.03 -19.54 16.63
C SER A 135 11.74 -20.15 17.19
N ILE A 136 10.60 -19.56 16.85
CA ILE A 136 9.26 -20.03 17.24
C ILE A 136 8.72 -20.93 16.13
N THR A 137 8.32 -22.16 16.45
CA THR A 137 7.57 -23.01 15.52
C THR A 137 6.11 -22.52 15.44
N PRO A 138 5.58 -22.15 14.26
CA PRO A 138 4.20 -21.70 14.13
C PRO A 138 3.21 -22.81 14.54
N SER A 139 2.34 -22.52 15.50
CA SER A 139 1.29 -23.43 15.97
C SER A 139 0.25 -22.68 16.80
N VAL A 140 -0.90 -23.29 17.08
CA VAL A 140 -1.91 -22.75 18.02
C VAL A 140 -1.43 -22.69 19.48
N ASN A 141 -0.24 -23.18 19.81
CA ASN A 141 0.33 -23.08 21.16
C ASN A 141 1.31 -21.90 21.30
N THR A 142 1.90 -21.46 20.19
CA THR A 142 2.90 -20.40 20.13
C THR A 142 2.33 -19.12 19.54
N ILE A 143 1.32 -19.23 18.68
CA ILE A 143 0.56 -18.13 18.09
C ILE A 143 -0.87 -18.25 18.61
N VAL A 144 -1.25 -17.35 19.52
CA VAL A 144 -2.49 -17.47 20.30
C VAL A 144 -3.45 -16.32 20.05
N TYR A 145 -4.73 -16.63 20.02
CA TYR A 145 -5.77 -15.61 19.91
C TYR A 145 -6.20 -15.14 21.30
N HIS A 146 -6.57 -13.86 21.43
CA HIS A 146 -7.12 -13.31 22.66
C HIS A 146 -8.41 -14.04 23.08
N ALA A 147 -9.25 -14.43 22.12
CA ALA A 147 -10.50 -15.16 22.33
C ALA A 147 -10.34 -16.45 23.12
N TRP A 148 -9.13 -17.01 23.22
CA TRP A 148 -8.88 -18.25 23.94
C TRP A 148 -8.63 -18.05 25.44
N TYR A 149 -8.83 -16.83 25.95
CA TYR A 149 -8.62 -16.47 27.35
C TYR A 149 -9.84 -15.76 27.95
N LYS A 150 -10.08 -15.99 29.24
CA LYS A 150 -11.04 -15.23 30.07
C LYS A 150 -10.49 -13.85 30.41
N ALA A 151 -11.37 -12.97 30.92
CA ALA A 151 -11.00 -11.61 31.32
C ALA A 151 -10.00 -11.56 32.49
N ASP A 152 -9.94 -12.60 33.32
CA ASP A 152 -8.95 -12.75 34.40
C ASP A 152 -7.59 -13.31 33.91
N GLY A 153 -7.51 -13.73 32.64
CA GLY A 153 -6.33 -14.33 32.03
C GLY A 153 -6.29 -15.86 32.06
N THR A 154 -7.33 -16.52 32.59
CA THR A 154 -7.44 -17.98 32.54
C THR A 154 -7.51 -18.46 31.10
N TRP A 155 -6.64 -19.39 30.73
CA TRP A 155 -6.67 -20.06 29.43
C TRP A 155 -7.89 -20.99 29.32
N LEU A 156 -8.69 -20.80 28.28
CA LEU A 156 -9.85 -21.64 27.96
C LEU A 156 -9.51 -22.77 27.00
N GLY A 157 -8.42 -22.61 26.25
CA GLY A 157 -8.07 -23.55 25.19
C GLY A 157 -8.84 -23.37 23.89
N ASP A 158 -9.91 -22.57 23.84
CA ASP A 158 -10.58 -22.16 22.60
C ASP A 158 -11.50 -20.95 22.87
N TYR A 159 -12.09 -20.38 21.81
CA TYR A 159 -13.18 -19.44 21.94
C TYR A 159 -14.42 -20.14 22.50
N THR A 160 -15.00 -19.56 23.54
CA THR A 160 -16.28 -20.01 24.11
C THR A 160 -17.13 -18.79 24.39
N ALA A 161 -18.22 -18.64 23.63
CA ALA A 161 -19.16 -17.54 23.79
C ALA A 161 -19.64 -17.43 25.25
N GLY A 162 -19.60 -16.20 25.79
CA GLY A 162 -19.96 -15.91 27.18
C GLY A 162 -18.91 -16.29 28.24
N LYS A 163 -17.81 -16.98 27.87
CA LYS A 163 -16.68 -17.25 28.79
C LYS A 163 -15.41 -16.53 28.37
N SER A 164 -15.13 -16.46 27.07
CA SER A 164 -14.01 -15.71 26.51
C SER A 164 -14.14 -14.23 26.85
N SER A 165 -13.01 -13.58 27.11
CA SER A 165 -12.94 -12.14 27.39
C SER A 165 -13.49 -11.28 26.25
N LYS A 166 -13.27 -11.71 25.00
CA LYS A 166 -13.65 -11.00 23.78
C LYS A 166 -13.63 -11.95 22.57
N THR A 167 -14.14 -11.48 21.44
CA THR A 167 -14.16 -12.18 20.15
C THR A 167 -12.82 -12.11 19.39
N CYS A 168 -11.95 -11.19 19.78
CA CYS A 168 -10.64 -10.90 19.17
C CYS A 168 -9.78 -12.15 18.90
N PRO A 169 -9.22 -12.34 17.69
CA PRO A 169 -9.07 -11.33 16.63
C PRO A 169 -10.29 -11.19 15.70
N GLY A 170 -11.44 -11.76 16.06
CA GLY A 170 -12.69 -11.58 15.36
C GLY A 170 -13.30 -12.91 14.90
N THR A 171 -14.62 -13.03 15.01
CA THR A 171 -15.42 -14.21 14.66
C THR A 171 -15.39 -14.58 13.16
N ALA A 172 -14.83 -13.73 12.31
CA ALA A 172 -14.55 -14.00 10.89
C ALA A 172 -13.06 -13.77 10.53
N PHE A 173 -12.16 -13.75 11.52
CA PHE A 173 -10.73 -13.57 11.29
C PHE A 173 -10.21 -14.62 10.30
N TRP A 174 -9.42 -14.15 9.32
CA TRP A 174 -8.89 -14.97 8.23
C TRP A 174 -9.97 -15.70 7.39
N GLY A 175 -11.23 -15.24 7.43
CA GLY A 175 -12.37 -15.90 6.79
C GLY A 175 -12.83 -17.20 7.46
N ALA A 176 -12.11 -17.70 8.47
CA ALA A 176 -12.39 -18.97 9.14
C ALA A 176 -12.93 -18.80 10.57
N GLY A 177 -12.53 -17.72 11.25
CA GLY A 177 -13.02 -17.36 12.59
C GLY A 177 -11.94 -17.41 13.69
N ASN A 178 -12.40 -17.31 14.93
CA ASN A 178 -11.57 -17.16 16.13
C ASN A 178 -11.39 -18.43 16.96
N SER A 179 -11.79 -19.60 16.45
CA SER A 179 -11.53 -20.87 17.14
C SER A 179 -10.11 -21.37 16.87
N LYS A 180 -9.62 -22.29 17.70
CA LYS A 180 -8.36 -23.01 17.44
C LYS A 180 -8.41 -23.80 16.16
N GLU A 181 -9.53 -24.46 15.87
CA GLU A 181 -9.71 -25.21 14.62
C GLU A 181 -9.60 -24.28 13.41
N ALA A 182 -10.25 -23.10 13.46
CA ALA A 182 -10.17 -22.10 12.42
C ALA A 182 -8.72 -21.65 12.18
N ALA A 183 -7.97 -21.33 13.24
CA ALA A 183 -6.57 -20.97 13.15
C ALA A 183 -5.71 -22.09 12.55
N GLN A 184 -5.91 -23.33 12.99
CA GLN A 184 -5.16 -24.50 12.53
C GLN A 184 -5.42 -24.83 11.05
N LYS A 185 -6.63 -24.53 10.54
CA LYS A 185 -7.02 -24.78 9.16
C LYS A 185 -6.58 -23.68 8.18
N SER A 186 -6.37 -22.45 8.67
CA SER A 186 -6.21 -21.28 7.81
C SER A 186 -4.96 -20.46 8.15
N PHE A 187 -5.01 -19.64 9.20
CA PHE A 187 -3.96 -18.70 9.56
C PHE A 187 -2.59 -19.35 9.82
N ILE A 188 -2.54 -20.45 10.58
CA ILE A 188 -1.28 -21.13 10.90
C ILE A 188 -0.62 -21.72 9.64
N PRO A 189 -1.34 -22.47 8.76
CA PRO A 189 -0.80 -22.92 7.48
C PRO A 189 -0.16 -21.82 6.63
N ASP A 190 -0.78 -20.64 6.54
CA ASP A 190 -0.24 -19.54 5.73
C ASP A 190 1.10 -19.03 6.29
N ILE A 191 1.23 -18.93 7.61
CA ILE A 191 2.50 -18.58 8.27
C ILE A 191 3.56 -19.66 8.05
N VAL A 192 3.18 -20.95 8.09
CA VAL A 192 4.10 -22.06 7.83
C VAL A 192 4.59 -22.05 6.39
N ALA A 193 3.68 -21.84 5.43
CA ALA A 193 4.01 -21.76 4.01
C ALA A 193 4.95 -20.58 3.75
N GLU A 194 4.65 -19.42 4.32
CA GLU A 194 5.47 -18.22 4.18
C GLU A 194 6.85 -18.41 4.82
N LEU A 195 6.93 -18.95 6.04
CA LEU A 195 8.21 -19.28 6.70
C LEU A 195 9.06 -20.25 5.86
N ALA A 196 8.44 -21.19 5.14
CA ALA A 196 9.16 -22.07 4.24
C ALA A 196 9.76 -21.30 3.05
N LYS A 197 9.03 -20.35 2.47
CA LYS A 197 9.57 -19.46 1.41
C LYS A 197 10.76 -18.64 1.91
N LEU A 198 10.65 -18.05 3.10
CA LEU A 198 11.72 -17.27 3.73
C LEU A 198 13.02 -18.06 3.88
N LYS A 199 12.92 -19.36 4.24
CA LYS A 199 14.05 -20.27 4.43
C LYS A 199 14.64 -20.77 3.12
N ASN A 200 13.82 -20.89 2.08
CA ASN A 200 14.26 -21.34 0.76
C ASN A 200 14.91 -20.21 -0.07
N GLY A 201 14.98 -18.98 0.47
CA GLY A 201 15.59 -17.84 -0.20
C GLY A 201 14.73 -17.25 -1.31
N ASP A 202 13.41 -17.53 -1.30
CA ASP A 202 12.44 -17.00 -2.27
C ASP A 202 11.94 -15.59 -1.88
N ASP A 203 12.68 -14.93 -1.01
CA ASP A 203 12.35 -13.64 -0.42
C ASP A 203 13.28 -12.59 -1.01
N ASP A 204 12.68 -11.60 -1.68
CA ASP A 204 13.29 -10.35 -2.18
C ASP A 204 14.05 -10.34 -3.52
N ALA A 205 14.12 -11.45 -4.26
CA ALA A 205 14.43 -11.36 -5.69
C ALA A 205 13.12 -11.26 -6.47
N MET A 206 12.84 -10.10 -7.10
CA MET A 206 11.79 -10.05 -8.14
C MET A 206 11.98 -11.26 -9.05
N THR A 207 10.90 -11.99 -9.28
CA THR A 207 10.91 -13.17 -10.16
C THR A 207 11.40 -12.75 -11.55
N ILE A 208 11.87 -13.70 -12.36
CA ILE A 208 12.33 -13.38 -13.72
C ILE A 208 11.19 -12.71 -14.51
N GLU A 209 9.97 -13.18 -14.27
CA GLU A 209 8.73 -12.68 -14.84
C GLU A 209 8.42 -11.25 -14.35
N GLU A 210 8.55 -10.98 -13.05
CA GLU A 210 8.34 -9.64 -12.49
C GLU A 210 9.40 -8.65 -12.99
N LYS A 211 10.67 -9.06 -13.11
CA LYS A 211 11.74 -8.23 -13.68
C LYS A 211 11.46 -7.90 -15.14
N ALA A 212 10.98 -8.89 -15.90
CA ALA A 212 10.60 -8.70 -17.29
C ALA A 212 9.39 -7.74 -17.40
N ALA A 213 8.37 -7.92 -16.58
CA ALA A 213 7.18 -7.05 -16.55
C ALA A 213 7.53 -5.61 -16.15
N PHE A 214 8.39 -5.43 -15.14
CA PHE A 214 8.84 -4.11 -14.72
C PHE A 214 9.67 -3.42 -15.80
N LYS A 215 10.57 -4.16 -16.47
CA LYS A 215 11.33 -3.62 -17.60
C LYS A 215 10.41 -3.21 -18.76
N ALA A 216 9.42 -4.04 -19.10
CA ALA A 216 8.44 -3.71 -20.11
C ALA A 216 7.62 -2.47 -19.75
N LEU A 217 7.28 -2.31 -18.46
CA LEU A 217 6.59 -1.11 -17.96
C LEU A 217 7.49 0.14 -18.07
N GLN A 218 8.77 0.05 -17.70
CA GLN A 218 9.72 1.15 -17.85
C GLN A 218 9.88 1.57 -19.32
N GLU A 219 9.99 0.60 -20.23
CA GLU A 219 10.05 0.85 -21.68
C GLU A 219 8.76 1.52 -22.18
N THR A 220 7.59 1.09 -21.68
CA THR A 220 6.30 1.71 -22.01
C THR A 220 6.22 3.14 -21.52
N VAL A 221 6.66 3.42 -20.28
CA VAL A 221 6.68 4.77 -19.71
C VAL A 221 7.63 5.68 -20.52
N ALA A 222 8.81 5.18 -20.90
CA ALA A 222 9.75 5.93 -21.74
C ALA A 222 9.17 6.23 -23.13
N ALA A 223 8.51 5.25 -23.75
CA ALA A 223 7.84 5.44 -25.05
C ALA A 223 6.68 6.45 -24.95
N GLN A 224 5.91 6.40 -23.86
CA GLN A 224 4.83 7.36 -23.59
C GLN A 224 5.38 8.77 -23.38
N ALA A 225 6.47 8.95 -22.61
CA ALA A 225 7.12 10.24 -22.41
C ALA A 225 7.56 10.86 -23.76
N LYS A 226 8.19 10.07 -24.64
CA LYS A 226 8.57 10.53 -25.98
C LYS A 226 7.38 10.93 -26.86
N ARG A 227 6.27 10.18 -26.73
CA ARG A 227 5.03 10.51 -27.45
C ARG A 227 4.42 11.81 -26.93
N ILE A 228 4.44 12.05 -25.62
CA ILE A 228 3.98 13.29 -25.00
C ILE A 228 4.82 14.47 -25.51
N GLU A 229 6.15 14.37 -25.48
CA GLU A 229 7.05 15.40 -26.00
C GLU A 229 6.75 15.73 -27.47
N THR A 230 6.49 14.71 -28.30
CA THR A 230 6.14 14.91 -29.71
C THR A 230 4.80 15.63 -29.87
N LEU A 231 3.80 15.33 -29.03
CA LEU A 231 2.49 15.96 -29.07
C LEU A 231 2.55 17.41 -28.57
N GLU A 232 3.26 17.66 -27.47
CA GLU A 232 3.50 19.00 -26.94
C GLU A 232 4.25 19.87 -27.96
N GLY A 233 5.25 19.32 -28.64
CA GLY A 233 5.97 20.00 -29.71
C GLY A 233 5.10 20.34 -30.93
N ARG A 234 3.99 19.62 -31.17
CA ARG A 234 3.01 19.97 -32.22
C ARG A 234 2.03 21.03 -31.77
N ASP A 235 1.75 21.13 -30.47
CA ASP A 235 0.80 22.09 -29.93
C ASP A 235 1.42 23.49 -29.78
N LYS A 236 2.71 23.56 -29.44
CA LYS A 236 3.45 24.82 -29.32
C LYS A 236 4.76 24.78 -30.10
N MET A 237 4.68 25.06 -31.39
CA MET A 237 5.87 25.06 -32.24
C MET A 237 6.59 26.41 -32.12
N ALA A 238 7.79 26.40 -31.52
CA ALA A 238 8.60 27.61 -31.29
C ALA A 238 8.96 28.40 -32.56
N LYS A 239 8.88 27.78 -33.73
CA LYS A 239 9.13 28.42 -35.03
C LYS A 239 8.02 28.09 -36.01
N VAL A 240 7.71 29.07 -36.86
CA VAL A 240 6.85 28.86 -38.03
C VAL A 240 7.50 27.82 -38.95
N PRO A 241 6.78 26.75 -39.35
CA PRO A 241 7.29 25.83 -40.35
C PRO A 241 7.54 26.54 -41.69
N ALA A 242 8.60 26.16 -42.41
CA ALA A 242 8.97 26.79 -43.69
C ALA A 242 7.81 26.80 -44.72
N TRP A 243 6.95 25.78 -44.71
CA TRP A 243 5.79 25.71 -45.60
C TRP A 243 4.65 26.69 -45.25
N ALA A 244 4.64 27.24 -44.05
CA ALA A 244 3.64 28.19 -43.55
C ALA A 244 4.15 29.64 -43.50
N GLU A 245 5.45 29.87 -43.70
CA GLU A 245 6.09 31.17 -43.49
C GLU A 245 5.45 32.30 -44.31
N ALA A 246 5.30 32.10 -45.62
CA ALA A 246 4.66 33.08 -46.51
C ALA A 246 3.20 33.37 -46.09
N ALA A 247 2.48 32.34 -45.65
CA ALA A 247 1.10 32.47 -45.21
C ALA A 247 0.98 33.27 -43.91
N CYS A 248 1.84 33.01 -42.93
CA CYS A 248 1.89 33.76 -41.67
C CYS A 248 2.31 35.22 -41.88
N VAL A 249 3.28 35.49 -42.77
CA VAL A 249 3.68 36.86 -43.13
C VAL A 249 2.51 37.63 -43.76
N ALA A 250 1.79 37.02 -44.70
CA ALA A 250 0.62 37.63 -45.33
C ALA A 250 -0.51 37.86 -44.32
N ALA A 251 -0.83 36.87 -43.48
CA ALA A 251 -1.85 36.97 -42.45
C ALA A 251 -1.55 38.10 -41.44
N LYS A 252 -0.29 38.23 -41.01
CA LYS A 252 0.14 39.30 -40.09
C LYS A 252 0.06 40.68 -40.75
N LYS A 253 0.44 40.79 -42.03
CA LYS A 253 0.41 42.07 -42.79
C LYS A 253 -1.02 42.65 -42.88
N VAL A 254 -2.03 41.81 -43.00
CA VAL A 254 -3.45 42.23 -43.05
C VAL A 254 -4.11 42.31 -41.67
N GLY A 255 -3.36 42.06 -40.58
CA GLY A 255 -3.87 42.09 -39.22
C GLY A 255 -4.75 40.89 -38.82
N ALA A 256 -4.71 39.78 -39.56
CA ALA A 256 -5.50 38.59 -39.25
C ALA A 256 -4.91 37.75 -38.10
N ILE A 257 -3.63 37.92 -37.78
CA ILE A 257 -2.94 37.30 -36.64
C ILE A 257 -1.99 38.30 -35.99
N ASP A 258 -1.86 38.26 -34.66
CA ASP A 258 -0.97 39.15 -33.89
C ASP A 258 0.47 38.60 -33.81
N THR A 259 0.61 37.30 -33.56
CA THR A 259 1.89 36.60 -33.45
C THR A 259 1.93 35.42 -34.43
N ALA A 260 3.11 35.19 -35.00
CA ALA A 260 3.32 34.11 -35.95
C ALA A 260 4.02 32.90 -35.32
N ASN A 261 4.81 33.10 -34.26
CA ASN A 261 5.51 32.01 -33.56
C ASN A 261 4.62 31.37 -32.50
N ASP A 262 5.06 30.23 -31.97
CA ASP A 262 4.40 29.48 -30.90
C ASP A 262 3.00 28.93 -31.26
N GLY A 263 2.61 28.98 -32.53
CA GLY A 263 1.39 28.36 -33.02
C GLY A 263 1.46 26.83 -33.03
N SER A 264 0.29 26.20 -33.00
CA SER A 264 0.17 24.75 -33.19
C SER A 264 0.33 24.36 -34.67
N TYR A 265 0.69 23.10 -34.92
CA TYR A 265 0.80 22.57 -36.28
C TYR A 265 -0.49 22.78 -37.09
N ASP A 266 -1.64 22.56 -36.46
CA ASP A 266 -2.94 22.73 -37.13
C ASP A 266 -3.30 24.20 -37.34
N PHE A 267 -2.89 25.11 -36.45
CA PHE A 267 -2.98 26.55 -36.70
C PHE A 267 -2.26 26.93 -38.00
N TYR A 268 -1.01 26.49 -38.19
CA TYR A 268 -0.26 26.78 -39.41
C TYR A 268 -0.90 26.18 -40.66
N ARG A 269 -1.52 24.99 -40.56
CA ARG A 269 -2.24 24.38 -41.68
C ARG A 269 -3.42 25.23 -42.10
N VAL A 270 -4.21 25.70 -41.14
CA VAL A 270 -5.39 26.55 -41.41
C VAL A 270 -4.97 27.86 -42.05
N ILE A 271 -3.97 28.54 -41.50
CA ILE A 271 -3.42 29.79 -42.06
C ILE A 271 -2.90 29.57 -43.49
N THR A 272 -2.20 28.46 -43.75
CA THR A 272 -1.70 28.14 -45.10
C THR A 272 -2.83 27.86 -46.09
N VAL A 273 -3.90 27.16 -45.68
CA VAL A 273 -5.08 26.94 -46.53
C VAL A 273 -5.78 28.24 -46.85
N MET A 274 -5.98 29.12 -45.86
CA MET A 274 -6.59 30.44 -46.03
C MET A 274 -5.76 31.31 -46.98
N TYR A 275 -4.44 31.33 -46.82
CA TYR A 275 -3.53 32.04 -47.71
C TYR A 275 -3.66 31.56 -49.17
N ARG A 276 -3.64 30.24 -49.39
CA ARG A 276 -3.81 29.63 -50.73
C ARG A 276 -5.16 29.92 -51.36
N ARG A 277 -6.18 30.24 -50.56
CA ARG A 277 -7.52 30.64 -51.03
C ARG A 277 -7.68 32.15 -51.19
N GLY A 278 -6.61 32.93 -50.99
CA GLY A 278 -6.59 34.38 -51.22
C GLY A 278 -7.14 35.23 -50.08
N PHE A 279 -7.37 34.66 -48.89
CA PHE A 279 -7.94 35.39 -47.75
C PHE A 279 -7.04 36.51 -47.20
N PHE A 280 -5.75 36.54 -47.55
CA PHE A 280 -4.77 37.53 -47.05
C PHE A 280 -4.15 38.43 -48.15
N GLY A 281 -4.79 38.54 -49.32
CA GLY A 281 -4.34 39.38 -50.44
C GLY A 281 -3.92 38.60 -51.70
N ALA A 282 -3.60 39.31 -52.79
CA ALA A 282 -3.30 38.71 -54.09
C ALA A 282 -2.13 37.73 -54.02
N VAL A 283 -2.35 36.52 -54.51
CA VAL A 283 -1.41 35.40 -54.44
C VAL A 283 -0.34 35.59 -55.52
N ASP A 284 0.88 35.96 -55.15
CA ASP A 284 2.02 35.67 -56.02
C ASP A 284 2.20 34.15 -56.01
N ALA A 285 1.65 33.49 -57.04
CA ALA A 285 1.61 32.05 -57.14
C ALA A 285 3.04 31.48 -57.19
N VAL A 286 3.55 30.98 -56.07
CA VAL A 286 4.75 30.14 -56.06
C VAL A 286 4.34 28.73 -56.51
N PRO A 287 4.90 28.19 -57.60
CA PRO A 287 4.52 26.87 -58.11
C PRO A 287 4.96 25.78 -57.13
N VAL A 288 4.00 24.93 -56.75
CA VAL A 288 4.27 23.69 -56.00
C VAL A 288 4.92 22.70 -56.97
N LYS A 289 6.21 22.39 -56.77
CA LYS A 289 6.82 21.19 -57.37
C LYS A 289 6.38 19.98 -56.56
N GLU A 290 5.58 19.12 -57.16
CA GLU A 290 5.34 17.77 -56.63
C GLU A 290 6.63 16.95 -56.76
N ALA A 291 7.15 16.48 -55.63
CA ALA A 291 8.15 15.42 -55.62
C ALA A 291 7.43 14.07 -55.72
N LYS A 292 7.72 13.30 -56.77
CA LYS A 292 7.38 11.88 -56.88
C LYS A 292 8.20 11.04 -55.91
#